data_AF-A0A955IE31-F1
#
_entry.id   AF-A0A955IE31-F1
#
_cell.length_a   1.000
_cell.length_b   1.000
_cell.length_c   1.000
_cell.angle_alpha   90.00
_cell.angle_beta   90.00
_cell.angle_gamma   90.00
#
_symmetry.space_group_name_H-M   'P 1'
#
loop_
_entity.id
_entity.type
_entity.pdbx_description
1 polymer ?
#
loop_
_entity_poly.entity_id
_entity_poly.type
_entity_poly.pdbx_seq_one_letter_code
_entity_poly.pdbx_strand_id
1 'polypeptide(L)'
;MLDDRGIEGVRVLVGLHAMARKRAASTLEQACEIACGHGAYRLRALRELIRRGGPRKDQFEFMDSHPIIRTLGEYTEAARRAIDRDGRSSASPAMEPCAGTST
;
A
#
# COMPACT_ATOMS: atom_id res chain seq x y z
N MET A 1 10.01 13.94 -16.32
CA MET A 1 9.59 13.04 -17.44
C MET A 1 10.75 12.64 -18.36
N LEU A 2 11.32 13.57 -19.14
CA LEU A 2 12.42 13.25 -20.07
C LEU A 2 13.69 12.96 -19.29
N ASP A 3 13.92 13.65 -18.19
CA ASP A 3 15.02 13.36 -17.28
C ASP A 3 14.85 11.98 -16.60
N ASP A 4 13.61 11.59 -16.26
CA ASP A 4 13.33 10.31 -15.60
C ASP A 4 13.36 9.09 -16.53
N ARG A 5 13.14 9.27 -17.84
CA ARG A 5 12.98 8.17 -18.82
C ARG A 5 13.96 8.22 -20.00
N GLY A 6 14.72 9.30 -20.16
CA GLY A 6 15.59 9.51 -21.31
C GLY A 6 14.87 9.39 -22.65
N ILE A 7 15.52 8.71 -23.61
CA ILE A 7 15.03 8.55 -24.99
C ILE A 7 13.65 7.87 -25.08
N GLU A 8 13.28 7.04 -24.09
CA GLU A 8 11.96 6.40 -24.05
C GLU A 8 10.83 7.40 -23.87
N GLY A 9 11.11 8.55 -23.25
CA GLY A 9 10.14 9.62 -23.05
C GLY A 9 9.67 10.24 -24.37
N VAL A 10 10.52 10.24 -25.40
CA VAL A 10 10.16 10.77 -26.73
C VAL A 10 8.97 10.01 -27.33
N ARG A 11 8.93 8.67 -27.18
CA ARG A 11 7.81 7.86 -27.68
C ARG A 11 6.49 8.21 -27.01
N VAL A 12 6.53 8.57 -25.72
CA VAL A 12 5.35 9.01 -24.97
C VAL A 12 4.85 10.36 -25.49
N LEU A 13 5.75 11.30 -25.79
CA LEU A 13 5.39 12.60 -26.38
C LEU A 13 4.76 12.45 -27.77
N VAL A 14 5.31 11.59 -28.62
CA VAL A 14 4.73 11.29 -29.94
C VAL A 14 3.32 10.72 -29.80
N GLY A 15 3.11 9.77 -28.88
CA GLY A 15 1.78 9.23 -28.63
C GLY A 15 0.83 10.24 -27.99
N LEU A 16 1.32 11.14 -27.15
CA LEU A 16 0.54 12.23 -26.57
C LEU A 16 0.05 13.20 -27.65
N HIS A 17 0.94 13.60 -28.57
CA HIS A 17 0.59 14.45 -29.69
C HIS A 17 -0.48 13.80 -30.60
N ALA A 18 -0.36 12.50 -30.88
CA ALA A 18 -1.38 11.77 -31.62
C ALA A 18 -2.75 11.73 -30.91
N MET A 19 -2.77 11.71 -29.57
CA MET A 19 -4.00 11.77 -28.78
C MET A 19 -4.60 13.18 -28.72
N ALA A 20 -3.76 14.22 -28.68
CA ALA A 20 -4.20 15.62 -28.68
C ALA A 20 -5.03 15.98 -29.93
N ARG A 21 -4.78 15.30 -31.06
CA ARG A 21 -5.60 15.46 -32.28
C ARG A 21 -7.01 14.88 -32.20
N LYS A 22 -7.29 14.00 -31.21
CA LYS A 22 -8.54 13.23 -31.13
C LYS A 22 -9.40 13.60 -29.91
N ARG A 23 -8.89 14.43 -29.00
CA ARG A 23 -9.53 14.74 -27.71
C ARG A 23 -9.50 16.23 -27.44
N ALA A 24 -10.46 16.70 -26.64
CA ALA A 24 -10.49 18.08 -26.18
C ALA A 24 -9.24 18.39 -25.34
N ALA A 25 -8.69 19.59 -25.53
CA ALA A 25 -7.49 20.06 -24.84
C ALA A 25 -7.67 20.02 -23.31
N SER A 26 -8.83 20.44 -22.80
CA SER A 26 -9.15 20.48 -21.37
C SER A 26 -9.03 19.12 -20.68
N THR A 27 -9.55 18.05 -21.30
CA THR A 27 -9.45 16.68 -20.76
C THR A 27 -8.00 16.20 -20.75
N LEU A 28 -7.22 16.60 -21.76
CA LEU A 28 -5.83 16.20 -21.88
C LEU A 28 -4.95 16.93 -20.85
N GLU A 29 -5.18 18.22 -20.64
CA GLU A 29 -4.51 19.05 -19.62
C GLU A 29 -4.76 18.49 -18.22
N GLN A 30 -6.02 18.25 -17.86
CA GLN A 30 -6.37 17.70 -16.53
C GLN A 30 -5.72 16.32 -16.30
N ALA A 31 -5.69 15.45 -17.31
CA ALA A 31 -5.03 14.16 -17.19
C ALA A 31 -3.49 14.27 -17.09
N CYS A 32 -2.88 15.23 -17.79
CA CYS A 32 -1.44 15.50 -17.71
C CYS A 32 -1.06 16.09 -16.34
N GLU A 33 -1.88 16.98 -15.79
CA GLU A 33 -1.67 17.54 -14.46
C GLU A 33 -1.64 16.43 -13.38
N ILE A 34 -2.64 15.54 -13.40
CA ILE A 34 -2.72 14.40 -12.47
C ILE A 34 -1.52 13.47 -12.67
N ALA A 35 -1.14 13.17 -13.92
CA ALA A 35 0.00 12.30 -14.20
C ALA A 35 1.32 12.91 -13.74
N CYS A 36 1.51 14.23 -13.86
CA CYS A 36 2.67 14.94 -13.34
C CYS A 36 2.75 14.86 -11.81
N GLY A 37 1.63 15.04 -11.11
CA GLY A 37 1.57 14.91 -9.65
C GLY A 37 1.98 13.52 -9.13
N HIS A 38 1.71 12.46 -9.90
CA HIS A 38 2.06 11.08 -9.54
C HIS A 38 3.37 10.57 -10.19
N GLY A 39 4.08 11.38 -10.98
CA GLY A 39 5.25 10.92 -11.76
C GLY A 39 4.91 9.83 -12.80
N ALA A 40 3.65 9.70 -13.19
CA ALA A 40 3.13 8.59 -13.97
C ALA A 40 3.15 8.87 -15.49
N TYR A 41 4.33 8.85 -16.11
CA TYR A 41 4.51 9.24 -17.53
C TYR A 41 4.24 8.13 -18.57
N ARG A 42 3.40 7.13 -18.26
CA ARG A 42 3.07 6.05 -19.21
C ARG A 42 1.77 6.38 -19.96
N LEU A 43 1.77 6.24 -21.30
CA LEU A 43 0.56 6.41 -22.14
C LEU A 43 -0.62 5.55 -21.71
N ARG A 44 -0.37 4.37 -21.13
CA ARG A 44 -1.43 3.52 -20.56
C ARG A 44 -2.11 4.19 -19.36
N ALA A 45 -1.32 4.78 -18.45
CA ALA A 45 -1.85 5.49 -17.29
C ALA A 45 -2.63 6.73 -17.73
N LEU A 46 -2.11 7.49 -18.70
CA LEU A 46 -2.79 8.66 -19.25
C LEU A 46 -4.14 8.30 -19.89
N ARG A 47 -4.19 7.21 -20.67
CA ARG A 47 -5.44 6.71 -21.25
C ARG A 47 -6.44 6.27 -20.20
N GLU A 48 -5.99 5.65 -19.11
CA GLU A 48 -6.85 5.29 -17.98
C GLU A 48 -7.38 6.53 -17.26
N LEU A 49 -6.57 7.56 -17.04
CA LEU A 49 -7.00 8.82 -16.42
C LEU A 49 -8.08 9.50 -17.27
N ILE A 50 -7.84 9.60 -18.58
CA ILE A 50 -8.80 10.17 -19.52
C ILE A 50 -10.10 9.33 -19.58
N ARG A 51 -10.00 8.00 -19.54
CA ARG A 51 -11.17 7.10 -19.56
C ARG A 51 -12.00 7.20 -18.28
N ARG A 52 -11.34 7.35 -17.13
CA ARG A 52 -12.01 7.41 -15.82
C ARG A 52 -12.69 8.75 -15.56
N GLY A 53 -12.21 9.84 -16.18
CA GLY A 53 -12.88 11.15 -16.13
C GLY A 53 -13.15 11.65 -14.71
N GLY A 54 -12.25 11.37 -13.76
CA GLY A 54 -12.46 11.63 -12.35
C GLY A 54 -11.72 12.89 -11.86
N PRO A 55 -12.31 13.66 -10.91
CA PRO A 55 -11.60 14.75 -10.25
C PRO A 55 -10.29 14.24 -9.62
N ARG A 56 -9.33 15.16 -9.47
CA ARG A 56 -8.03 14.95 -8.83
C ARG A 56 -8.25 14.10 -7.58
N LYS A 57 -7.71 12.88 -7.55
CA LYS A 57 -7.63 12.15 -6.28
C LYS A 57 -6.67 12.96 -5.43
N ASP A 58 -7.21 13.68 -4.45
CA ASP A 58 -6.40 14.39 -3.48
C ASP A 58 -5.33 13.43 -2.99
N GLN A 59 -4.08 13.88 -3.13
CA GLN A 59 -2.94 13.16 -2.60
C GLN A 59 -3.26 12.95 -1.13
N PHE A 60 -3.40 11.69 -0.71
CA PHE A 60 -3.55 11.38 0.70
C PHE A 60 -2.33 11.99 1.40
N GLU A 61 -2.56 13.00 2.23
CA GLU A 61 -1.59 13.40 3.22
C GLU A 61 -1.24 12.13 3.99
N PHE A 62 0.04 11.74 3.95
CA PHE A 62 0.52 10.65 4.76
C PHE A 62 0.18 11.01 6.21
N MET A 63 -0.83 10.35 6.78
CA MET A 63 -1.14 10.52 8.20
C MET A 63 0.05 9.96 8.98
N ASP A 64 0.71 10.82 9.76
CA ASP A 64 1.91 10.54 10.56
C ASP A 64 1.77 9.34 11.52
N SER A 65 0.54 8.90 11.79
CA SER A 65 0.25 7.81 12.70
C SER A 65 -0.86 6.92 12.14
N HIS A 66 -0.50 5.71 11.71
CA HIS A 66 -1.48 4.70 11.33
C HIS A 66 -2.01 4.03 12.61
N PRO A 67 -3.33 4.03 12.89
CA PRO A 67 -3.89 3.53 14.16
C PRO A 67 -3.66 2.04 14.42
N ILE A 68 -3.19 1.30 13.42
CA ILE A 68 -2.87 -0.13 13.49
C ILE A 68 -1.38 -0.37 13.80
N ILE A 69 -0.50 0.58 13.46
CA ILE A 69 0.95 0.43 13.68
C ILE A 69 1.25 0.79 15.14
N ARG A 70 1.44 -0.24 15.96
CA ARG A 70 1.85 -0.12 17.36
C ARG A 70 3.32 0.24 17.47
N THR A 71 3.72 0.89 18.57
CA THR A 71 5.12 1.20 18.85
C THR A 71 5.93 -0.07 19.15
N LEU A 72 7.25 -0.05 18.90
CA LEU A 72 8.12 -1.22 19.14
C LEU A 72 8.12 -1.70 20.60
N GLY A 73 7.85 -0.79 21.55
CA GLY A 73 7.72 -1.11 22.97
C GLY A 73 6.57 -2.08 23.26
N GLU A 74 5.43 -1.90 22.60
CA GLU A 74 4.26 -2.79 22.76
C GLU A 74 4.56 -4.21 22.27
N TYR A 75 5.32 -4.34 21.17
CA TYR A 75 5.78 -5.65 20.70
C TYR A 75 6.74 -6.31 21.69
N THR A 76 7.63 -5.53 22.30
CA THR A 76 8.59 -6.02 23.30
C THR A 76 7.88 -6.54 24.54
N GLU A 77 6.86 -5.84 25.03
CA GLU A 77 6.04 -6.31 26.14
C GLU A 77 5.23 -7.56 25.79
N ALA A 78 4.60 -7.57 24.62
CA ALA A 78 3.84 -8.73 24.15
C ALA A 78 4.72 -9.98 24.04
N ALA A 79 5.95 -9.83 23.53
CA ALA A 79 6.93 -10.92 23.45
C ALA A 79 7.37 -11.41 24.84
N ARG A 80 7.67 -10.50 25.78
CA ARG A 80 8.02 -10.86 27.17
C ARG A 80 6.91 -11.66 27.86
N ARG A 81 5.66 -11.19 27.76
CA ARG A 81 4.50 -11.86 28.36
C ARG A 81 4.27 -13.26 27.78
N ALA A 82 4.54 -13.46 26.48
CA ALA A 82 4.44 -14.78 25.86
C ALA A 82 5.49 -15.75 26.41
N ILE A 83 6.74 -15.30 26.51
CA ILE A 83 7.86 -16.09 27.07
C ILE A 83 7.61 -16.47 28.53
N ASP A 84 7.12 -15.52 29.35
CA ASP A 84 6.81 -15.76 30.76
C ASP A 84 5.66 -16.76 30.95
N ARG A 85 4.71 -16.81 30.00
CA ARG A 85 3.61 -17.77 30.01
C ARG A 85 4.12 -19.18 29.70
N ASP A 86 5.03 -19.33 28.74
CA ASP A 86 5.60 -20.62 28.37
C ASP A 86 6.52 -21.17 29.48
N GLY A 87 7.25 -20.30 30.17
CA GLY A 87 8.05 -20.66 31.35
C GLY A 87 7.22 -21.23 32.50
N ARG A 88 6.00 -20.73 32.72
CA ARG A 88 5.10 -21.18 33.79
C ARG A 88 4.32 -22.46 33.45
N SER A 89 4.16 -22.78 32.16
CA SER A 89 3.46 -23.98 31.69
C SER A 89 4.29 -25.28 31.83
N SER A 90 5.56 -25.21 32.20
CA SER A 90 6.43 -26.39 32.38
C SER A 90 6.39 -26.99 33.79
N ALA A 91 5.70 -26.36 34.76
CA ALA A 91 5.45 -26.93 36.08
C ALA A 91 4.18 -27.82 36.04
N SER A 92 4.40 -29.09 35.71
CA SER A 92 3.40 -30.16 35.74
C SER A 92 2.76 -30.32 37.12
N PRO A 93 1.41 -30.35 37.27
CA PRO A 93 0.79 -30.87 38.48
C PRO A 93 0.72 -32.41 38.42
N ALA A 94 1.13 -32.97 39.55
CA ALA A 94 1.22 -34.39 39.91
C ALA A 94 0.12 -35.32 39.34
N MET A 95 0.59 -36.50 38.93
CA MET A 95 -0.17 -37.71 38.65
C MET A 95 -0.97 -38.14 39.91
N GLU A 96 -2.30 -38.04 39.86
CA GLU A 96 -3.17 -38.68 40.85
C GLU A 96 -3.29 -40.19 40.56
N PRO A 97 -3.24 -41.08 41.57
CA PRO A 97 -3.41 -42.51 41.36
C PRO A 97 -4.88 -42.84 41.09
N CYS A 98 -5.16 -43.52 39.97
CA CYS A 98 -6.47 -44.07 39.65
C CYS A 98 -6.92 -45.05 40.74
N ALA A 99 -7.82 -44.62 41.62
CA ALA A 99 -8.59 -45.53 42.46
C ALA A 99 -9.63 -46.25 41.58
N GLY A 100 -9.39 -47.54 41.33
CA GLY A 100 -10.40 -48.42 40.77
C GLY A 100 -11.50 -48.69 41.79
N THR A 101 -12.74 -48.39 41.42
CA THR A 101 -13.92 -48.98 42.06
C THR A 101 -14.71 -49.73 41.01
N SER A 102 -14.59 -51.04 41.08
CA SER A 102 -15.44 -52.06 40.49
C SER A 102 -16.85 -51.97 41.06
N THR A 103 -17.88 -52.01 40.23
CA THR A 103 -19.12 -52.79 40.44
C THR A 103 -19.78 -53.01 39.09
#